data_AF-A0A380EHC9-F1
#
_entry.id   AF-A0A380EHC9-F1
#
_cell.length_a   1.000
_cell.length_b   1.000
_cell.length_c   1.000
_cell.angle_alpha   90.00
_cell.angle_beta   90.00
_cell.angle_gamma   90.00
#
_symmetry.space_group_name_H-M   'P 1'
#
loop_
_entity.id
_entity.type
_entity.pdbx_description
1 polymer ?
#
loop_
_entity_poly.entity_id
_entity_poly.type
_entity_poly.pdbx_seq_one_letter_code
_entity_poly.pdbx_strand_id
1 'polypeptide(L)'
;MITDDHVKLLNIASDEDIEILKSKALKINNVLKQLMDAMNLKLVDFKIEFGKTETGQILLADEISPDTCRIWDKATNANFDKDVYRNNTGSLIETYQIF
;
A
#
# COMPACT_ATOMS: atom_id res chain seq x y z
N MET A 1 -5.47 1.83 14.58
CA MET A 1 -6.58 2.18 13.67
C MET A 1 -7.26 3.43 14.19
N ILE A 2 -7.50 4.43 13.34
CA ILE A 2 -8.29 5.64 13.66
C ILE A 2 -9.49 5.70 12.72
N THR A 3 -10.62 6.25 13.17
CA THR A 3 -11.82 6.45 12.35
C THR A 3 -11.80 7.83 11.72
N ASP A 4 -12.68 8.07 10.73
CA ASP A 4 -12.84 9.40 10.14
C ASP A 4 -13.20 10.46 11.18
N ASP A 5 -13.99 10.10 12.19
CA ASP A 5 -14.34 11.00 13.30
C ASP A 5 -13.12 11.36 14.16
N HIS A 6 -12.19 10.42 14.38
CA HIS A 6 -10.93 10.73 15.05
C HIS A 6 -10.05 11.65 14.19
N VAL A 7 -9.98 11.41 12.87
CA VAL A 7 -9.23 12.26 11.93
C VAL A 7 -9.75 13.70 11.97
N LYS A 8 -11.07 13.87 11.97
CA LYS A 8 -11.75 15.16 12.09
C LYS A 8 -11.50 15.83 13.43
N LEU A 9 -11.71 15.11 14.54
CA LEU A 9 -11.50 15.63 15.89
C LEU A 9 -10.07 16.15 16.09
N LEU A 10 -9.09 15.47 15.50
CA LEU A 10 -7.68 15.83 15.57
C LEU A 10 -7.26 16.88 14.53
N ASN A 11 -8.19 17.36 13.69
CA ASN A 11 -7.93 18.29 12.59
C ASN A 11 -6.80 17.83 11.64
N ILE A 12 -6.71 16.53 11.39
CA ILE A 12 -5.68 15.94 10.51
C ILE A 12 -6.04 16.19 9.03
N ALA A 13 -7.32 16.04 8.68
CA ALA A 13 -7.85 16.20 7.34
C ALA A 13 -9.33 16.60 7.38
N SER A 14 -9.79 17.35 6.37
CA SER A 14 -11.21 17.69 6.20
C SER A 14 -12.02 16.52 5.63
N ASP A 15 -13.36 16.58 5.68
CA ASP A 15 -14.21 15.56 5.04
C ASP A 15 -13.92 15.44 3.52
N GLU A 16 -13.67 16.56 2.84
CA GLU A 16 -13.29 16.57 1.41
C GLU A 16 -11.95 15.87 1.18
N ASP A 17 -10.95 16.12 2.03
CA ASP A 17 -9.65 15.45 1.94
C ASP A 17 -9.81 13.93 2.17
N ILE A 18 -10.58 13.51 3.17
CA ILE A 18 -10.79 12.10 3.49
C ILE A 18 -11.40 11.35 2.29
N GLU A 19 -12.40 11.94 1.64
CA GLU A 19 -13.02 11.36 0.44
C GLU A 19 -12.03 11.28 -0.74
N ILE A 20 -11.22 12.33 -0.96
CA ILE A 20 -10.16 12.32 -1.98
C ILE A 20 -9.14 11.21 -1.70
N LEU A 21 -8.70 11.05 -0.45
CA LEU A 21 -7.72 10.05 -0.04
C LEU A 21 -8.25 8.63 -0.29
N LYS A 22 -9.49 8.33 0.13
CA LYS A 22 -10.13 7.02 -0.09
C LYS A 22 -10.31 6.73 -1.58
N SER A 23 -10.80 7.69 -2.35
CA SER A 23 -10.99 7.55 -3.79
C SER A 23 -9.67 7.29 -4.53
N LYS A 24 -8.61 8.04 -4.19
CA LYS A 24 -7.26 7.81 -4.75
C LYS A 24 -6.71 6.44 -4.33
N ALA A 25 -6.88 6.03 -3.08
CA ALA A 25 -6.43 4.72 -2.59
C ALA A 25 -7.09 3.56 -3.36
N LEU A 26 -8.40 3.63 -3.61
CA LEU A 26 -9.12 2.63 -4.41
C LEU A 26 -8.67 2.61 -5.87
N LYS A 27 -8.38 3.79 -6.46
CA LYS A 27 -7.83 3.87 -7.82
C LYS A 27 -6.43 3.25 -7.90
N ILE A 28 -5.56 3.54 -6.93
CA ILE A 28 -4.22 2.95 -6.83
C ILE A 28 -4.32 1.44 -6.68
N ASN A 29 -5.21 0.95 -5.80
CA ASN A 29 -5.47 -0.48 -5.64
C ASN A 29 -5.80 -1.15 -6.97
N ASN A 30 -6.69 -0.57 -7.78
CA ASN A 30 -7.05 -1.15 -9.07
C ASN A 30 -5.85 -1.24 -10.01
N VAL A 31 -5.03 -0.19 -10.09
CA VAL A 31 -3.83 -0.17 -10.95
C VAL A 31 -2.79 -1.18 -10.46
N LEU A 32 -2.47 -1.20 -9.17
CA LEU A 32 -1.49 -2.12 -8.60
C LEU A 32 -1.95 -3.57 -8.71
N LYS A 33 -3.23 -3.86 -8.47
CA LYS A 33 -3.79 -5.19 -8.67
C LYS A 33 -3.59 -5.66 -10.11
N GLN A 34 -3.92 -4.84 -11.10
CA GLN A 34 -3.73 -5.21 -12.50
C GLN A 34 -2.26 -5.45 -12.86
N LEU A 35 -1.36 -4.60 -12.36
CA LEU A 35 0.08 -4.74 -12.57
C LEU A 35 0.62 -6.06 -11.98
N MET A 36 0.29 -6.35 -10.71
CA MET A 36 0.70 -7.59 -10.05
C MET A 36 0.08 -8.81 -10.72
N ASP A 37 -1.19 -8.70 -11.13
CA ASP A 37 -1.92 -9.77 -11.79
C ASP A 37 -1.22 -10.26 -13.06
N ALA A 38 -0.70 -9.31 -13.87
CA ALA A 38 0.05 -9.56 -15.10
C ALA A 38 1.40 -10.26 -14.87
N MET A 39 1.97 -10.16 -13.66
CA MET A 39 3.21 -10.85 -13.26
C MET A 39 2.94 -12.17 -12.54
N ASN A 40 1.69 -12.67 -12.57
CA ASN A 40 1.23 -13.84 -11.81
C ASN A 40 1.37 -13.68 -10.28
N LEU A 41 1.31 -12.44 -9.80
CA LEU A 41 1.38 -12.10 -8.39
C LEU A 41 0.02 -11.62 -7.87
N LYS A 42 -0.21 -11.81 -6.57
CA LYS A 42 -1.40 -11.37 -5.86
C LYS A 42 -1.02 -10.27 -4.89
N LEU A 43 -1.57 -9.07 -5.11
CA LEU A 43 -1.56 -8.01 -4.11
C LEU A 43 -2.61 -8.31 -3.03
N VAL A 44 -2.16 -8.62 -1.81
CA VAL A 44 -3.06 -8.91 -0.68
C VAL A 44 -3.57 -7.60 -0.07
N ASP A 45 -2.65 -6.68 0.22
CA ASP A 45 -2.90 -5.31 0.66
C ASP A 45 -1.62 -4.47 0.55
N PHE A 46 -1.77 -3.17 0.79
CA PHE A 46 -0.67 -2.22 0.78
C PHE A 46 -0.96 -1.02 1.68
N LYS A 47 0.09 -0.31 2.08
CA LYS A 47 0.04 0.98 2.78
C LYS A 47 0.58 2.07 1.85
N ILE A 48 -0.09 3.21 1.80
CA ILE A 48 0.36 4.40 1.09
C ILE A 48 0.24 5.62 1.99
N GLU A 49 1.04 6.64 1.70
CA GLU A 49 0.98 7.94 2.35
C GLU A 49 0.74 9.03 1.32
N PHE A 50 0.09 10.10 1.75
CA PHE A 50 -0.22 11.24 0.90
C PHE A 50 0.35 12.51 1.53
N GLY A 51 0.84 13.40 0.67
CA GLY A 51 1.23 14.76 1.03
C GLY A 51 0.30 15.78 0.40
N LYS A 52 0.31 17.00 0.97
CA LYS A 52 -0.30 18.18 0.35
C LYS A 52 0.78 19.12 -0.16
N THR A 53 0.61 19.63 -1.37
CA THR A 53 1.45 20.70 -1.91
C THR A 53 1.15 22.02 -1.21
N GLU A 54 1.98 23.04 -1.44
CA GLU A 54 1.72 24.42 -0.98
C GLU A 54 0.40 24.99 -1.51
N THR A 55 -0.06 24.50 -2.67
CA THR A 55 -1.35 24.86 -3.27
C THR A 55 -2.53 24.04 -2.76
N GLY A 56 -2.30 23.15 -1.78
CA GLY A 56 -3.33 22.29 -1.18
C GLY A 56 -3.66 21.02 -1.96
N GLN A 57 -2.95 20.73 -3.05
CA GLN A 57 -3.21 19.54 -3.86
C GLN A 57 -2.71 18.26 -3.14
N ILE A 58 -3.58 17.26 -3.04
CA ILE A 58 -3.24 15.93 -2.48
C ILE A 58 -2.53 15.06 -3.53
N LEU A 59 -1.29 14.69 -3.22
CA LEU A 59 -0.44 13.82 -4.03
C LEU A 59 -0.04 12.56 -3.26
N LEU A 60 0.08 11.45 -3.99
CA LEU A 60 0.67 10.22 -3.46
C LEU A 60 2.16 10.48 -3.16
N ALA A 61 2.65 10.01 -2.02
CA ALA A 61 4.01 10.20 -1.55
C ALA A 61 4.59 8.86 -1.05
N ASP A 62 5.65 8.95 -0.23
CA ASP A 62 6.37 7.80 0.34
C ASP A 62 6.80 6.80 -0.75
N GLU A 63 6.60 5.49 -0.53
CA GLU A 63 7.04 4.44 -1.43
C GLU A 63 5.98 3.35 -1.67
N ILE A 64 6.11 2.67 -2.81
CA ILE A 64 5.40 1.43 -3.14
C ILE A 64 6.46 0.37 -3.39
N SER A 65 6.63 -0.53 -2.43
CA SER A 65 7.67 -1.55 -2.40
C SER A 65 7.14 -2.84 -1.72
N PRO A 66 7.87 -3.97 -1.78
CA PRO A 66 7.55 -5.16 -0.96
C PRO A 66 7.60 -4.91 0.56
N ASP A 67 8.15 -3.78 0.99
CA ASP A 67 8.16 -3.33 2.39
C ASP A 67 6.79 -2.74 2.81
N THR A 68 6.10 -2.07 1.87
CA THR A 68 4.79 -1.43 2.08
C THR A 68 3.62 -2.21 1.47
N CYS A 69 3.89 -3.27 0.71
CA CYS A 69 2.90 -4.12 0.07
C CYS A 69 3.05 -5.57 0.51
N ARG A 70 1.93 -6.27 0.74
CA ARG A 70 1.93 -7.73 0.86
C ARG A 70 1.64 -8.38 -0.47
N ILE A 71 2.60 -9.14 -0.99
CA ILE A 71 2.59 -9.65 -2.36
C ILE A 71 2.95 -11.13 -2.36
N TRP A 72 2.05 -11.96 -2.86
CA TRP A 72 2.21 -13.41 -2.87
C TRP A 72 2.20 -13.95 -4.30
N ASP A 73 2.89 -15.06 -4.54
CA ASP A 73 2.74 -15.83 -5.77
C ASP A 73 1.31 -16.35 -5.91
N LYS A 74 0.68 -16.21 -7.08
CA LYS A 74 -0.69 -16.73 -7.26
C LYS A 74 -0.77 -18.24 -7.29
N ALA A 75 0.25 -18.94 -7.77
CA ALA A 75 0.19 -20.38 -7.97
C ALA A 75 0.45 -21.15 -6.67
N THR A 76 1.38 -20.67 -5.87
CA THR A 76 1.90 -21.35 -4.68
C THR A 76 1.45 -20.69 -3.38
N ASN A 77 0.95 -19.45 -3.41
CA ASN A 77 0.78 -18.57 -2.24
C ASN A 77 2.08 -18.36 -1.45
N ALA A 78 3.25 -18.55 -2.08
CA ALA A 78 4.52 -18.15 -1.48
C ALA A 78 4.53 -16.63 -1.26
N ASN A 79 4.97 -16.22 -0.09
CA ASN A 79 5.02 -14.81 0.30
C ASN A 79 6.35 -14.18 -0.15
N PHE A 80 6.29 -13.03 -0.83
CA PHE A 80 7.45 -12.29 -1.32
C PHE A 80 7.67 -10.92 -0.65
N ASP A 81 7.08 -10.71 0.51
CA ASP A 81 7.07 -9.43 1.20
C ASP A 81 7.78 -9.49 2.57
N LYS A 82 7.76 -8.35 3.27
CA LYS A 82 8.40 -8.17 4.58
C LYS A 82 7.96 -9.18 5.65
N ASP A 83 6.84 -9.88 5.47
CA ASP A 83 6.43 -10.95 6.38
C ASP A 83 7.43 -12.12 6.42
N VAL A 84 8.25 -12.32 5.39
CA VAL A 84 9.37 -13.29 5.43
C VAL A 84 10.32 -12.98 6.58
N TYR A 85 10.63 -11.69 6.78
CA TYR A 85 11.41 -11.22 7.92
C TYR A 85 10.62 -11.27 9.23
N ARG A 86 9.37 -10.78 9.25
CA ARG A 86 8.55 -10.74 10.47
C ARG A 86 8.32 -12.14 11.06
N ASN A 87 8.17 -13.14 10.20
CA ASN A 87 7.89 -14.53 10.59
C ASN A 87 9.15 -15.42 10.60
N ASN A 88 10.32 -14.86 10.28
CA ASN A 88 11.60 -15.57 10.28
C ASN A 88 11.63 -16.80 9.34
N THR A 89 10.94 -16.72 8.20
CA THR A 89 10.72 -17.86 7.29
C THR A 89 11.73 -17.94 6.13
N GLY A 90 12.68 -17.01 6.04
CA GLY A 90 13.68 -17.00 4.97
C GLY A 90 14.52 -15.73 4.91
N SER A 91 15.28 -15.58 3.82
CA SER A 91 16.11 -14.40 3.56
C SER A 91 15.30 -13.30 2.88
N LEU A 92 15.26 -12.11 3.48
CA LEU A 92 14.56 -10.94 2.92
C LEU A 92 15.19 -10.46 1.61
N ILE A 93 16.53 -10.46 1.53
CA ILE A 93 17.27 -9.97 0.37
C ILE A 93 16.99 -10.85 -0.86
N GLU A 94 17.03 -12.17 -0.69
CA GLU A 94 16.75 -13.11 -1.78
C GLU A 94 15.31 -12.97 -2.25
N THR A 95 14.37 -12.85 -1.30
CA THR A 95 12.95 -12.66 -1.58
C THR A 95 12.72 -11.43 -2.47
N TYR A 96 13.40 -10.32 -2.19
CA TYR A 96 13.23 -9.07 -2.95
C TYR A 96 13.93 -9.08 -4.31
N GLN A 97 14.91 -9.97 -4.52
CA GLN A 97 15.63 -10.11 -5.79
C GLN A 97 14.99 -11.14 -6.73
N ILE A 98 14.21 -12.07 -6.19
CA ILE A 98 13.42 -13.04 -6.98
C ILE A 98 12.19 -12.36 -7.62
N PHE A 99 11.77 -11.24 -7.02
CA PHE A 99 10.72 -10.37 -7.51
C PHE A 99 11.03 -9.77 -8.89
#